data_AF-A0A3G4R897-F1
#
_entry.id   AF-A0A3G4R897-F1
#
_cell.length_a   1.000
_cell.length_b   1.000
_cell.length_c   1.000
_cell.angle_alpha   90.00
_cell.angle_beta   90.00
_cell.angle_gamma   90.00
#
_symmetry.space_group_name_H-M   'P 1'
#
loop_
_entity.id
_entity.type
_entity.pdbx_description
1 polymer ?
#
loop_
_entity_poly.entity_id
_entity_poly.type
_entity_poly.pdbx_seq_one_letter_code
_entity_poly.pdbx_strand_id
1 'polypeptide(L)'
;LLGSGGFGSVYKATYHGATVAVKQVKRCSKNHLASRQSFWAELNVARLDHNNVVHIVAASTCTPTSQDSLGTIIMEYAGNCTLHHVIYGTGYFTGNNDGLKCDHRFLSTAQAVIYSCDIVAGLMFLHSQLIVHLDLKPANIFITEHNVCKIGDFGCSQKLEDSKSSGL
;
A
#
# COMPACT_ATOMS: atom_id res chain seq x y z
N LEU A 1 11.61 10.45 -2.56
CA LEU A 1 10.52 10.32 -1.57
C LEU A 1 9.23 10.14 -2.35
N LEU A 2 8.44 9.11 -2.07
CA LEU A 2 7.14 8.87 -2.69
C LEU A 2 5.99 9.49 -1.88
N GLY A 3 6.14 9.52 -0.55
CA GLY A 3 5.17 10.15 0.33
C GLY A 3 5.65 10.15 1.78
N SER A 4 5.04 11.00 2.59
CA SER A 4 5.28 11.07 4.03
C SER A 4 3.99 11.37 4.78
N GLY A 5 3.80 10.73 5.93
CA GLY A 5 2.60 10.92 6.75
C GLY A 5 2.86 10.55 8.21
N GLY A 6 1.78 10.41 8.99
CA GLY A 6 1.86 10.17 10.43
C GLY A 6 2.63 8.90 10.84
N PHE A 7 2.66 7.89 9.97
CA PHE A 7 3.31 6.62 10.24
C PHE A 7 4.74 6.52 9.69
N GLY A 8 5.23 7.53 8.97
CA GLY A 8 6.60 7.54 8.46
C GLY A 8 6.74 8.07 7.05
N SER A 9 7.73 7.56 6.33
CA SER A 9 8.10 8.04 5.00
C SER A 9 8.34 6.87 4.06
N VAL A 10 7.88 7.00 2.81
CA VAL A 10 7.98 5.97 1.79
C VAL A 10 8.92 6.45 0.68
N TYR A 11 9.87 5.61 0.29
CA TYR A 11 10.88 5.91 -0.71
C TYR A 11 10.82 4.90 -1.85
N LYS A 12 11.04 5.36 -3.08
CA LYS A 12 11.35 4.46 -4.20
C LYS A 12 12.80 4.02 -4.07
N ALA A 13 13.06 2.73 -4.21
CA ALA A 13 14.39 2.16 -4.13
C ALA A 13 14.55 0.95 -5.07
N THR A 14 15.74 0.37 -5.08
CA THR A 14 16.04 -0.88 -5.80
C THR A 14 16.48 -1.94 -4.80
N TYR A 15 15.93 -3.15 -4.90
CA TYR A 15 16.27 -4.30 -4.07
C TYR A 15 16.39 -5.55 -4.94
N HIS A 16 17.57 -6.21 -4.91
CA HIS A 16 17.92 -7.31 -5.83
C HIS A 16 17.61 -7.03 -7.31
N GLY A 17 17.85 -5.80 -7.77
CA GLY A 17 17.59 -5.37 -9.16
C GLY A 17 16.12 -5.03 -9.47
N ALA A 18 15.18 -5.29 -8.57
CA ALA A 18 13.78 -4.92 -8.71
C ALA A 18 13.50 -3.53 -8.11
N THR A 19 12.59 -2.78 -8.74
CA THR A 19 12.10 -1.51 -8.17
C THR A 19 11.12 -1.80 -7.03
N VAL A 20 11.31 -1.16 -5.88
CA VAL A 20 10.52 -1.39 -4.66
C VAL A 20 10.10 -0.07 -4.01
N ALA A 21 9.07 -0.15 -3.18
CA ALA A 21 8.68 0.91 -2.25
C ALA A 21 9.15 0.54 -0.83
N VAL A 22 9.93 1.42 -0.21
CA VAL A 22 10.49 1.22 1.14
C VAL A 22 9.83 2.17 2.11
N LYS A 23 9.00 1.65 3.01
CA LYS A 23 8.35 2.41 4.08
C LYS A 23 9.21 2.34 5.34
N GLN A 24 9.78 3.47 5.73
CA GLN A 24 10.46 3.64 7.01
C GLN A 24 9.45 4.14 8.03
N VAL A 25 9.16 3.30 9.04
CA VAL A 25 8.25 3.67 10.12
C VAL A 25 9.03 4.43 11.17
N LYS A 26 8.63 5.67 11.46
CA LYS A 26 9.28 6.52 12.47
C LYS A 26 8.81 6.12 13.87
N ARG A 27 9.67 6.26 14.89
CA ARG A 27 9.23 6.15 16.28
C ARG A 27 8.55 7.46 16.66
N CYS A 28 7.21 7.49 16.73
CA CYS A 28 6.53 8.70 17.18
C CYS A 28 6.67 8.84 18.71
N SER A 29 7.41 9.87 19.16
CA SER A 29 7.63 10.14 20.59
C SER A 29 6.35 10.44 21.37
N LYS A 30 5.32 10.98 20.71
CA LYS A 30 4.03 11.30 21.33
C LYS A 30 3.06 10.10 21.37
N ASN A 31 3.22 9.12 20.48
CA ASN A 31 2.33 7.95 20.42
C ASN A 31 3.07 6.70 19.91
N HIS A 32 3.99 6.21 20.73
CA HIS A 32 4.82 5.05 20.40
C HIS A 32 4.00 3.78 20.13
N LEU A 33 2.88 3.60 20.85
CA LEU A 33 2.00 2.45 20.68
C LEU A 33 1.35 2.44 19.30
N ALA A 34 0.85 3.59 18.82
CA ALA A 34 0.25 3.68 17.49
C ALA A 34 1.26 3.39 16.37
N SER A 35 2.50 3.89 16.46
CA SER A 35 3.55 3.55 15.48
C SER A 35 3.86 2.05 15.45
N ARG A 36 3.89 1.41 16.62
CA ARG A 36 4.10 -0.05 16.72
C ARG A 36 2.94 -0.84 16.17
N GLN A 37 1.72 -0.48 16.54
CA GLN A 37 0.50 -1.11 16.03
C GLN A 37 0.44 -0.98 14.51
N SER A 38 0.72 0.20 13.97
CA SER A 38 0.71 0.42 12.53
C SER A 38 1.77 -0.40 11.79
N PHE A 39 3.00 -0.49 12.33
CA PHE A 39 4.03 -1.36 11.75
C PHE A 39 3.59 -2.82 11.70
N TRP A 40 3.02 -3.36 12.78
CA TRP A 40 2.54 -4.73 12.81
C TRP A 40 1.29 -4.94 11.95
N ALA A 41 0.41 -3.94 11.87
CA ALA A 41 -0.76 -3.97 11.02
C ALA A 41 -0.38 -4.09 9.54
N GLU A 42 0.66 -3.39 9.09
CA GLU A 42 1.20 -3.58 7.73
C GLU A 42 1.57 -5.04 7.47
N LEU A 43 2.16 -5.71 8.46
CA LEU A 43 2.60 -7.10 8.32
C LEU A 43 1.46 -8.13 8.40
N ASN A 44 0.19 -7.73 8.58
CA ASN A 44 -0.95 -8.65 8.50
C ASN A 44 -1.03 -9.34 7.13
N VAL A 45 -0.63 -8.62 6.07
CA VAL A 45 -0.59 -9.15 4.70
C VAL A 45 0.78 -9.73 4.32
N ALA A 46 1.69 -9.87 5.29
CA ALA A 46 2.97 -10.53 5.03
C ALA A 46 2.72 -11.97 4.58
N ARG A 47 3.46 -12.39 3.54
CA ARG A 47 3.34 -13.71 2.89
C ARG A 47 2.03 -13.93 2.11
N LEU A 48 1.22 -12.91 1.91
CA LEU A 48 0.10 -12.97 0.97
C LEU A 48 0.56 -12.59 -0.44
N ASP A 49 -0.05 -13.22 -1.44
CA ASP A 49 0.20 -12.95 -2.85
C ASP A 49 -1.12 -12.94 -3.61
N HIS A 50 -1.47 -11.79 -4.17
CA HIS A 50 -2.69 -11.58 -4.94
C HIS A 50 -2.53 -10.40 -5.90
N ASN A 51 -3.06 -10.53 -7.11
CA ASN A 51 -2.90 -9.53 -8.18
C ASN A 51 -3.44 -8.13 -7.83
N ASN A 52 -4.37 -8.03 -6.88
CA ASN A 52 -5.00 -6.77 -6.46
C ASN A 52 -4.65 -6.35 -5.02
N VAL A 53 -3.58 -6.90 -4.44
CA VAL A 53 -3.05 -6.50 -3.12
C VAL A 53 -1.56 -6.22 -3.27
N VAL A 54 -1.09 -5.12 -2.67
CA VAL A 54 0.35 -4.79 -2.66
C VAL A 54 1.12 -5.84 -1.88
N HIS A 55 2.09 -6.47 -2.54
CA HIS A 55 2.92 -7.52 -1.98
C HIS A 55 4.02 -6.96 -1.06
N ILE A 56 4.18 -7.57 0.12
CA ILE A 56 5.29 -7.31 1.03
C ILE A 56 6.45 -8.24 0.68
N VAL A 57 7.56 -7.64 0.25
CA VAL A 57 8.79 -8.35 -0.12
C VAL A 57 9.57 -8.75 1.13
N ALA A 58 9.76 -7.82 2.07
CA ALA A 58 10.51 -8.05 3.30
C ALA A 58 10.17 -7.01 4.37
N ALA A 59 10.50 -7.30 5.62
CA ALA A 59 10.44 -6.33 6.71
C ALA A 59 11.57 -6.56 7.71
N SER A 60 12.01 -5.49 8.37
CA SER A 60 13.06 -5.54 9.38
C SER A 60 12.76 -4.53 10.48
N THR A 61 12.96 -4.95 11.74
CA THR A 61 12.99 -4.07 12.91
C THR A 61 14.41 -3.63 13.25
N CYS A 62 15.43 -4.15 12.56
CA CYS A 62 16.81 -3.77 12.73
C CYS A 62 17.07 -2.45 11.98
N THR A 63 17.16 -1.37 12.74
CA THR A 63 17.52 -0.04 12.22
C THR A 63 18.94 0.31 12.66
N PRO A 64 19.77 0.90 11.79
CA PRO A 64 21.07 1.42 12.21
C PRO A 64 20.88 2.40 13.37
N THR A 65 21.75 2.31 14.39
CA THR A 65 21.64 2.99 15.70
C THR A 65 21.48 4.52 15.61
N SER A 66 21.75 5.12 14.45
CA SER A 66 21.65 6.55 14.17
C SER A 66 20.29 7.01 13.62
N GLN A 67 19.33 6.12 13.37
CA GLN A 67 18.01 6.50 12.83
C GLN A 67 16.88 6.20 13.82
N ASP A 68 16.06 7.22 14.10
CA ASP A 68 14.85 7.12 14.94
C ASP A 68 13.69 6.42 14.20
N SER A 69 13.95 5.20 13.76
CA SER A 69 13.01 4.35 13.03
C SER A 69 12.69 3.10 13.86
N LEU A 70 11.42 2.73 13.86
CA LEU A 70 10.93 1.51 14.48
C LEU A 70 11.26 0.27 13.62
N GLY A 71 11.27 0.45 12.31
CA GLY A 71 11.45 -0.63 11.36
C GLY A 71 11.24 -0.16 9.92
N THR A 72 11.65 -1.01 9.00
CA THR A 72 11.56 -0.82 7.56
C THR A 72 10.72 -1.93 6.95
N ILE A 73 9.82 -1.56 6.04
CA ILE A 73 9.00 -2.48 5.27
C ILE A 73 9.34 -2.26 3.79
N ILE A 74 9.70 -3.33 3.10
CA ILE A 74 9.98 -3.36 1.66
C ILE A 74 8.79 -4.00 0.98
N MET A 75 8.19 -3.26 0.05
CA MET A 75 6.99 -3.65 -0.69
C MET A 75 7.28 -3.58 -2.17
N GLU A 76 6.47 -4.27 -2.98
CA GLU A 76 6.48 -4.01 -4.41
C GLU A 76 6.17 -2.52 -4.69
N TYR A 77 6.72 -2.03 -5.80
CA TYR A 77 6.39 -0.70 -6.28
C TYR A 77 5.17 -0.77 -7.20
N ALA A 78 4.00 -0.37 -6.70
CA ALA A 78 2.73 -0.52 -7.41
C ALA A 78 2.40 0.61 -8.42
N GLY A 79 3.36 1.49 -8.73
CA GLY A 79 3.21 2.60 -9.67
C GLY A 79 3.26 3.99 -9.03
N ASN A 80 3.27 5.02 -9.87
CA ASN A 80 3.27 6.43 -9.46
C ASN A 80 1.86 7.00 -9.24
N CYS A 81 0.82 6.26 -9.63
CA CYS A 81 -0.54 6.75 -9.67
C CYS A 81 -1.40 6.02 -8.64
N THR A 82 -2.32 6.76 -8.03
CA THR A 82 -3.37 6.19 -7.18
C THR A 82 -4.73 6.60 -7.73
N LEU A 83 -5.77 5.89 -7.35
CA LEU A 83 -7.13 6.20 -7.76
C LEU A 83 -7.54 7.62 -7.34
N HIS A 84 -6.99 8.15 -6.25
CA HIS A 84 -7.15 9.55 -5.85
C HIS A 84 -6.70 10.53 -6.96
N HIS A 85 -5.54 10.29 -7.57
CA HIS A 85 -5.04 11.14 -8.66
C HIS A 85 -5.98 11.09 -9.88
N VAL A 86 -6.52 9.91 -10.20
CA VAL A 86 -7.44 9.71 -11.33
C VAL A 86 -8.79 10.38 -11.10
N ILE A 87 -9.35 10.28 -9.89
CA ILE A 87 -10.67 10.83 -9.57
C ILE A 87 -10.62 12.35 -9.41
N TYR A 88 -9.61 12.88 -8.72
CA TYR A 88 -9.56 14.29 -8.33
C TYR A 88 -8.62 15.13 -9.19
N GLY A 89 -7.90 14.53 -10.14
CA GLY A 89 -7.01 15.26 -11.06
C GLY A 89 -5.81 15.91 -10.38
N THR A 90 -5.41 15.43 -9.20
CA THR A 90 -4.36 16.05 -8.36
C THR A 90 -2.93 15.68 -8.77
N GLY A 91 -2.74 14.99 -9.89
CA GLY A 91 -1.43 14.55 -10.37
C GLY A 91 -0.75 15.56 -11.31
N TYR A 92 0.30 16.23 -10.83
CA TYR A 92 1.37 16.74 -11.69
C TYR A 92 2.08 15.55 -12.36
N PHE A 93 1.79 15.28 -13.62
CA PHE A 93 2.68 14.46 -14.44
C PHE A 93 3.91 15.30 -14.76
N THR A 94 4.98 15.16 -13.97
CA THR A 94 6.30 15.64 -14.37
C THR A 94 6.71 14.85 -15.60
N GLY A 95 6.88 15.57 -16.71
CA GLY A 95 7.26 14.98 -17.98
C GLY A 95 8.63 14.31 -17.89
N ASN A 96 8.74 13.17 -18.57
CA ASN A 96 9.80 13.04 -19.57
C ASN A 96 9.20 12.37 -20.80
N ASN A 97 9.58 12.93 -21.94
CA ASN A 97 9.26 12.57 -23.31
C ASN A 97 9.38 11.06 -23.57
N ASP A 98 8.30 10.29 -23.39
CA ASP A 98 8.10 8.98 -24.02
C ASP A 98 6.60 8.63 -24.07
N GLY A 99 5.91 9.15 -25.08
CA GLY A 99 4.74 8.52 -25.74
C GLY A 99 3.39 8.42 -25.02
N LEU A 100 3.30 8.42 -23.69
CA LEU A 100 2.02 8.26 -22.97
C LEU A 100 1.51 9.61 -22.45
N LYS A 101 0.99 10.42 -23.38
CA LYS A 101 0.04 11.49 -23.03
C LYS A 101 -1.21 10.84 -22.42
N CYS A 102 -1.26 10.74 -21.11
CA CYS A 102 -2.55 10.66 -20.43
C CYS A 102 -3.19 12.04 -20.58
N ASP A 103 -3.88 12.26 -21.71
CA ASP A 103 -4.93 13.26 -21.78
C ASP A 103 -5.77 13.16 -20.51
N HIS A 104 -6.30 14.29 -20.01
CA HIS A 104 -7.32 14.37 -18.97
C HIS A 104 -8.60 13.59 -19.38
N ARG A 105 -8.49 12.28 -19.59
CA ARG A 105 -9.61 11.38 -19.77
C ARG A 105 -10.16 11.16 -18.38
N PHE A 106 -11.25 11.87 -18.12
CA PHE A 106 -12.21 11.48 -17.09
C PHE A 106 -12.32 9.96 -17.06
N LEU A 107 -12.34 9.40 -15.85
CA LEU A 107 -12.52 7.97 -15.64
C LEU A 107 -13.80 7.53 -16.35
N SER A 108 -13.67 6.78 -17.45
CA SER A 108 -14.83 6.30 -18.19
C SER A 108 -15.60 5.29 -17.33
N THR A 109 -16.91 5.16 -17.57
CA THR A 109 -17.72 4.16 -16.85
C THR A 109 -17.16 2.74 -16.98
N ALA A 110 -16.67 2.38 -18.18
CA ALA A 110 -16.03 1.08 -18.40
C ALA A 110 -14.78 0.90 -17.53
N GLN A 111 -13.91 1.92 -17.46
CA GLN A 111 -12.70 1.86 -16.64
C GLN A 111 -13.03 1.84 -15.14
N ALA A 112 -14.06 2.58 -14.72
CA ALA A 112 -14.55 2.55 -13.34
C ALA A 112 -15.04 1.15 -12.94
N VAL A 113 -15.73 0.44 -13.83
CA VAL A 113 -16.16 -0.95 -13.60
C VAL A 113 -14.95 -1.88 -13.47
N ILE A 114 -13.97 -1.78 -14.37
CA ILE A 114 -12.73 -2.59 -14.31
C ILE A 114 -12.00 -2.38 -12.98
N TYR A 115 -11.76 -1.13 -12.59
CA TYR A 115 -11.10 -0.82 -11.32
C TYR A 115 -11.91 -1.30 -10.11
N SER A 116 -13.25 -1.22 -10.18
CA SER A 116 -14.12 -1.74 -9.12
C SER A 116 -13.99 -3.25 -8.98
N CYS A 117 -13.93 -4.00 -10.10
CA CYS A 117 -13.70 -5.44 -10.09
C CYS A 117 -12.36 -5.81 -9.44
N ASP A 118 -11.28 -5.11 -9.79
CA ASP A 118 -9.96 -5.30 -9.18
C ASP A 118 -9.99 -5.08 -7.66
N ILE A 119 -10.58 -3.96 -7.21
CA ILE A 119 -10.67 -3.62 -5.79
C ILE A 119 -11.51 -4.67 -5.04
N VAL A 120 -12.65 -5.09 -5.60
CA VAL A 120 -13.50 -6.11 -5.00
C VAL A 120 -12.78 -7.47 -4.93
N ALA A 121 -12.04 -7.86 -5.96
CA ALA A 121 -11.24 -9.09 -5.94
C ALA A 121 -10.19 -9.05 -4.83
N GLY A 122 -9.46 -7.93 -4.68
CA GLY A 122 -8.51 -7.73 -3.60
C GLY A 122 -9.16 -7.80 -2.20
N LEU A 123 -10.32 -7.15 -2.02
CA LEU A 123 -11.06 -7.19 -0.76
C LEU A 123 -11.58 -8.59 -0.43
N MET A 124 -12.13 -9.31 -1.42
CA MET A 124 -12.60 -10.68 -1.23
C MET A 124 -11.45 -11.58 -0.76
N PHE A 125 -10.28 -11.45 -1.39
CA PHE A 125 -9.08 -12.16 -0.97
C PHE A 125 -8.68 -11.81 0.47
N LEU A 126 -8.55 -10.53 0.82
CA LEU A 126 -8.21 -10.10 2.18
C LEU A 126 -9.20 -10.63 3.22
N HIS A 127 -10.50 -10.53 2.95
CA HIS A 127 -11.54 -11.00 3.86
C HIS A 127 -11.52 -12.53 4.02
N SER A 128 -11.18 -13.28 2.96
CA SER A 128 -10.96 -14.75 3.06
C SER A 128 -9.81 -15.11 4.01
N GLN A 129 -8.85 -14.20 4.20
CA GLN A 129 -7.73 -14.35 5.14
C GLN A 129 -8.03 -13.74 6.53
N LEU A 130 -9.29 -13.38 6.78
CA LEU A 130 -9.77 -12.71 8.00
C LEU A 130 -9.08 -11.35 8.24
N ILE A 131 -8.70 -10.64 7.18
CA ILE A 131 -8.04 -9.33 7.28
C ILE A 131 -9.01 -8.25 6.85
N VAL A 132 -9.27 -7.29 7.73
CA VAL A 132 -10.02 -6.07 7.44
C VAL A 132 -9.06 -4.89 7.23
N HIS A 133 -9.20 -4.16 6.12
CA HIS A 133 -8.27 -3.07 5.77
C HIS A 133 -8.41 -1.82 6.67
N LEU A 134 -9.65 -1.47 7.03
CA LEU A 134 -10.05 -0.35 7.90
C LEU A 134 -9.70 1.09 7.43
N ASP A 135 -8.85 1.25 6.42
CA ASP A 135 -8.56 2.57 5.79
C ASP A 135 -8.66 2.53 4.26
N LEU A 136 -9.75 1.95 3.74
CA LEU A 136 -9.96 1.86 2.30
C LEU A 136 -10.43 3.21 1.74
N LYS A 137 -9.60 3.82 0.88
CA LYS A 137 -9.88 5.11 0.23
C LYS A 137 -9.10 5.22 -1.09
N PRO A 138 -9.46 6.13 -2.01
CA PRO A 138 -8.78 6.25 -3.31
C PRO A 138 -7.26 6.46 -3.23
N ALA A 139 -6.76 7.07 -2.14
CA ALA A 139 -5.32 7.28 -1.94
C ALA A 139 -4.54 5.99 -1.65
N ASN A 140 -5.23 4.95 -1.18
CA ASN A 140 -4.68 3.65 -0.81
C ASN A 140 -4.93 2.59 -1.91
N ILE A 141 -5.48 3.00 -3.05
CA ILE A 141 -5.62 2.16 -4.25
C ILE A 141 -4.59 2.63 -5.27
N PHE A 142 -3.57 1.80 -5.51
CA PHE A 142 -2.51 2.05 -6.48
C PHE A 142 -2.91 1.54 -7.86
N ILE A 143 -2.48 2.23 -8.91
CA ILE A 143 -2.68 1.83 -10.30
C ILE A 143 -1.31 1.52 -10.89
N THR A 144 -1.12 0.26 -11.25
CA THR A 144 0.14 -0.21 -11.83
C THR A 144 0.33 0.30 -13.26
N GLU A 145 1.54 0.17 -13.79
CA GLU A 145 1.87 0.49 -15.18
C GLU A 145 1.07 -0.37 -16.19
N HIS A 146 0.54 -1.51 -15.75
CA HIS A 146 -0.34 -2.38 -16.53
C HIS A 146 -1.83 -2.07 -16.36
N ASN A 147 -2.18 -0.91 -15.77
CA ASN A 147 -3.56 -0.46 -15.58
C ASN A 147 -4.40 -1.38 -14.67
N VAL A 148 -3.76 -2.02 -13.69
CA VAL A 148 -4.39 -2.89 -12.68
C VAL A 148 -4.42 -2.19 -11.33
N CYS A 149 -5.55 -2.23 -10.62
CA CYS A 149 -5.67 -1.69 -9.27
C CYS A 149 -5.14 -2.66 -8.20
N LYS A 150 -4.35 -2.13 -7.25
CA LYS A 150 -3.86 -2.85 -6.07
C LYS A 150 -4.18 -2.09 -4.79
N ILE A 151 -4.68 -2.80 -3.78
CA ILE A 151 -4.92 -2.26 -2.42
C ILE A 151 -3.60 -2.22 -1.66
N GLY A 152 -3.24 -1.08 -1.07
CA GLY A 152 -2.06 -0.91 -0.24
C GLY A 152 -2.32 -0.04 1.00
N ASP A 153 -1.26 0.20 1.78
CA ASP A 153 -1.30 0.93 3.06
C ASP A 153 -2.18 0.23 4.13
N PHE A 154 -1.62 -0.83 4.72
CA PHE A 154 -2.28 -1.68 5.69
C PHE A 154 -2.04 -1.23 7.14
N GLY A 155 -1.52 -0.01 7.34
CA GLY A 155 -1.14 0.52 8.65
C GLY A 155 -2.30 0.69 9.64
N CYS A 156 -3.55 0.53 9.20
CA CYS A 156 -4.75 0.49 10.05
C CYS A 156 -5.42 -0.88 10.08
N SER A 157 -4.92 -1.86 9.33
CA SER A 157 -5.58 -3.15 9.15
C SER A 157 -5.61 -3.99 10.43
N GLN A 158 -6.56 -4.92 10.49
CA GLN A 158 -6.66 -5.89 11.58
C GLN A 158 -6.87 -7.29 11.03
N LYS A 159 -6.23 -8.27 11.66
CA LYS A 159 -6.50 -9.69 11.46
C LYS A 159 -7.45 -10.16 12.55
N LEU A 160 -8.61 -10.68 12.14
CA LEU A 160 -9.64 -11.20 13.04
C LEU A 160 -9.27 -12.60 13.49
N GLU A 161 -9.72 -12.96 14.69
CA GLU A 161 -9.64 -14.34 15.19
C GLU A 161 -10.75 -15.19 14.57
N ASP A 162 -10.42 -16.41 14.15
CA ASP A 162 -11.44 -17.36 13.71
C ASP A 162 -12.25 -17.80 14.94
N SER A 163 -13.54 -17.45 14.96
CA SER A 163 -14.46 -17.67 16.08
C SER A 163 -14.67 -19.16 16.40
N LYS A 164 -14.09 -20.07 15.61
CA LYS A 164 -14.09 -21.53 15.83
C LYS A 164 -12.96 -22.03 16.74
N SER A 165 -12.03 -21.17 17.14
CA SER A 165 -10.82 -21.55 17.91
C SER A 165 -10.98 -21.42 19.43
N SER A 166 -12.06 -20.80 19.91
CA SER A 166 -12.28 -20.48 21.33
C SER A 166 -13.10 -21.53 22.09
N GLY A 167 -13.20 -22.75 21.55
CA GLY A 167 -13.82 -23.90 22.20
C GLY A 167 -12.81 -24.99 22.52
N LEU A 168 -11.96 -24.78 23.54
CA LEU A 168 -11.21 -25.80 24.27
C LEU A 168 -10.99 -25.31 25.71
#